data_AF-H2YJH6-F1
#
_entry.id   AF-H2YJH6-F1
#
_cell.length_a   1.000
_cell.length_b   1.000
_cell.length_c   1.000
_cell.angle_alpha   90.00
_cell.angle_beta   90.00
_cell.angle_gamma   90.00
#
_symmetry.space_group_name_H-M   'P 1'
#
loop_
_entity.id
_entity.type
_entity.pdbx_description
1 polymer ?
#
loop_
_entity_poly.entity_id
_entity_poly.type
_entity_poly.pdbx_seq_one_letter_code
_entity_poly.pdbx_strand_id
1 'polypeptide(L)'
;MGKIYRKLTVILFLCLLIYIKIQNETRQHFVEDQKRFYQRFSLNFPPKTSQSLEQWRHASTSCPLELLDDVASRWKPMVKLNPNRFLLPILKNGPNNQLSGLRDSIYISIRLNRTIVLPRFFKHRTDDAKEGTVYPRHRIDLQRLQKLIHYVTMDEFRNKSGGTIDAIFRVRPVSKPRYLYYERLTGINITDERSHLMKSVQLYPREELMADKRTLSIGSSRNELLDYYGSEKKYALFAQPFGNLKFSR
;
A
#
# COMPACT_ATOMS: atom_id res chain seq x y z
N MET A 1 -9.84 -54.51 9.26
CA MET A 1 -9.82 -53.05 9.01
C MET A 1 -8.43 -52.39 9.11
N GLY A 2 -7.44 -52.90 9.86
CA GLY A 2 -6.18 -52.17 10.13
C GLY A 2 -5.19 -51.94 8.95
N LYS A 3 -5.24 -52.71 7.86
CA LYS A 3 -4.32 -52.54 6.71
C LYS A 3 -4.66 -51.35 5.81
N ILE A 4 -5.93 -50.96 5.73
CA ILE A 4 -6.39 -49.84 4.90
C ILE A 4 -6.03 -48.50 5.56
N TYR A 5 -6.24 -48.39 6.88
CA TYR A 5 -5.87 -47.20 7.65
C TYR A 5 -4.37 -46.91 7.59
N ARG A 6 -3.50 -47.93 7.71
CA ARG A 6 -2.04 -47.73 7.58
C ARG A 6 -1.64 -47.17 6.21
N LYS A 7 -2.27 -47.61 5.13
CA LYS A 7 -1.98 -47.08 3.78
C LYS A 7 -2.45 -45.62 3.64
N LEU A 8 -3.62 -45.28 4.19
CA LEU A 8 -4.13 -43.91 4.16
C LEU A 8 -3.24 -42.93 4.95
N THR A 9 -2.76 -43.33 6.13
CA THR A 9 -1.88 -42.48 6.96
C THR A 9 -0.55 -42.18 6.25
N VAL A 10 0.04 -43.17 5.57
CA VAL A 10 1.29 -42.97 4.82
C VAL A 10 1.09 -42.01 3.64
N ILE A 11 -0.04 -42.12 2.92
CA ILE A 11 -0.35 -41.22 1.80
C ILE A 11 -0.54 -39.79 2.29
N LEU A 12 -1.31 -39.58 3.36
CA LEU A 12 -1.53 -38.24 3.93
C LEU A 12 -0.23 -37.60 4.43
N PHE A 13 0.66 -38.39 5.04
CA PHE A 13 1.97 -37.91 5.49
C PHE A 13 2.87 -37.50 4.31
N LEU A 14 2.89 -38.29 3.24
CA LEU A 14 3.62 -37.95 2.01
C LEU A 14 3.07 -36.67 1.35
N CYS A 15 1.74 -36.52 1.26
CA CYS A 15 1.12 -35.30 0.74
C CYS A 15 1.49 -34.06 1.57
N LEU A 16 1.53 -34.18 2.90
CA LEU A 16 1.94 -33.11 3.80
C LEU A 16 3.41 -32.71 3.58
N LEU A 17 4.30 -33.69 3.43
CA LEU A 17 5.73 -33.43 3.16
C LEU A 17 5.94 -32.75 1.80
N ILE A 18 5.23 -33.19 0.76
CA ILE A 18 5.26 -32.55 -0.56
C ILE A 18 4.75 -31.11 -0.48
N TYR A 19 3.64 -30.88 0.22
CA TYR A 19 3.09 -29.54 0.43
C TYR A 19 4.09 -28.62 1.16
N ILE A 20 4.72 -29.10 2.25
CA ILE A 20 5.75 -28.34 2.98
C ILE A 20 6.95 -28.02 2.08
N LYS A 21 7.40 -28.98 1.27
CA LYS A 21 8.52 -28.77 0.32
C LYS A 21 8.19 -27.70 -0.71
N ILE A 22 7.00 -27.74 -1.32
CA ILE A 22 6.54 -26.73 -2.29
C ILE A 22 6.46 -25.34 -1.65
N GLN A 23 5.93 -25.25 -0.43
CA GLN A 23 5.87 -23.96 0.31
C GLN A 23 7.27 -23.40 0.62
N ASN A 24 8.24 -24.26 0.95
CA ASN A 24 9.60 -23.83 1.22
C ASN A 24 10.33 -23.37 -0.06
N GLU A 25 10.19 -24.10 -1.18
CA GLU A 25 10.80 -23.73 -2.47
C GLU A 25 10.23 -22.40 -3.00
N THR A 26 8.90 -22.19 -2.92
CA THR A 26 8.28 -20.92 -3.30
C THR A 26 8.71 -19.76 -2.40
N ARG A 27 8.93 -20.01 -1.10
CA ARG A 27 9.46 -19.01 -0.17
C ARG A 27 10.90 -18.63 -0.49
N GLN A 28 11.76 -19.60 -0.84
CA GLN A 28 13.16 -19.32 -1.19
C GLN A 28 13.28 -18.52 -2.50
N HIS A 29 12.50 -18.88 -3.53
CA HIS A 29 12.48 -18.12 -4.78
C HIS A 29 12.07 -16.66 -4.57
N PHE A 30 11.04 -16.41 -3.75
CA PHE A 30 10.61 -15.04 -3.43
C PHE A 30 11.70 -14.22 -2.71
N VAL A 31 12.43 -14.84 -1.77
CA VAL A 31 13.53 -14.18 -1.04
C VAL A 31 14.71 -13.87 -1.97
N GLU A 32 15.07 -14.78 -2.88
CA GLU A 32 16.12 -14.53 -3.86
C GLU A 32 15.77 -13.41 -4.85
N ASP A 33 14.51 -13.36 -5.32
CA ASP A 33 14.05 -12.31 -6.21
C ASP A 33 14.08 -10.94 -5.53
N GLN A 34 13.73 -10.86 -4.24
CA GLN A 34 13.91 -9.64 -3.47
C GLN A 34 15.39 -9.25 -3.34
N LYS A 35 16.29 -10.20 -3.04
CA LYS A 35 17.73 -9.91 -2.94
C LYS A 35 18.29 -9.40 -4.27
N ARG A 36 17.94 -10.02 -5.40
CA ARG A 36 18.36 -9.56 -6.74
C ARG A 36 17.80 -8.17 -7.06
N PHE A 37 16.56 -7.90 -6.68
CA PHE A 37 15.96 -6.57 -6.82
C PHE A 37 16.76 -5.51 -6.05
N TYR A 38 17.10 -5.77 -4.78
CA TYR A 38 17.87 -4.82 -3.96
C TYR A 38 19.31 -4.64 -4.45
N GLN A 39 19.99 -5.70 -4.88
CA GLN A 39 21.35 -5.61 -5.43
C GLN A 39 21.41 -4.81 -6.74
N ARG A 40 20.43 -5.00 -7.63
CA ARG A 40 20.32 -4.17 -8.86
C ARG A 40 19.99 -2.72 -8.55
N PHE A 41 19.26 -2.47 -7.47
CA PHE A 41 18.92 -1.10 -7.06
C PHE A 41 20.12 -0.37 -6.45
N SER A 42 20.98 -1.05 -5.68
CA SER A 42 22.15 -0.44 -5.04
C SER A 42 23.30 -0.13 -6.02
N LEU A 43 23.42 -0.88 -7.12
CA LEU A 43 24.52 -0.70 -8.10
C LEU A 43 24.34 0.47 -9.06
N ASN A 44 23.17 1.12 -9.08
CA ASN A 44 22.86 2.21 -10.02
C ASN A 44 22.88 3.62 -9.40
N PHE A 45 23.34 3.77 -8.15
CA PHE A 45 23.51 5.09 -7.53
C PHE A 45 25.00 5.36 -7.33
N PRO A 46 25.65 6.15 -8.22
CA PRO A 46 27.03 6.57 -8.00
C PRO A 46 27.12 7.41 -6.71
N PRO A 47 28.22 7.32 -5.96
CA PRO A 47 28.44 8.18 -4.80
C PRO A 47 28.47 9.64 -5.24
N LYS A 48 27.76 10.51 -4.50
CA LYS A 48 27.70 11.94 -4.78
C LYS A 48 29.07 12.59 -4.48
N THR A 49 29.82 12.91 -5.52
CA THR A 49 31.01 13.79 -5.43
C THR A 49 30.60 15.25 -5.64
N SER A 50 31.41 16.20 -5.14
CA SER A 50 31.17 17.64 -5.25
C SER A 50 31.03 18.13 -6.71
N GLN A 51 31.73 17.51 -7.66
CA GLN A 51 31.59 17.79 -9.10
C GLN A 51 30.21 17.43 -9.67
N SER A 52 29.52 16.43 -9.10
CA SER A 52 28.16 16.07 -9.56
C SER A 52 27.11 17.13 -9.22
N LEU A 53 27.35 17.98 -8.20
CA LEU A 53 26.40 19.01 -7.80
C LEU A 53 26.44 20.25 -8.69
N GLU A 54 27.59 20.59 -9.27
CA GLU A 54 27.73 21.71 -10.23
C GLU A 54 27.18 21.37 -11.61
N GLN A 55 27.37 20.14 -12.09
CA GLN A 55 26.78 19.67 -13.34
C GLN A 55 25.24 19.66 -13.32
N TRP A 56 24.62 19.42 -12.16
CA TRP A 56 23.16 19.49 -12.01
C TRP A 56 22.59 20.91 -12.06
N ARG A 57 23.36 21.93 -11.65
CA ARG A 57 22.90 23.34 -11.67
C ARG A 57 22.77 23.87 -13.10
N HIS A 58 23.65 23.45 -14.01
CA HIS A 58 23.63 23.87 -15.42
C HIS A 58 22.58 23.17 -16.28
N ALA A 59 22.06 22.01 -15.86
CA ALA A 59 21.01 21.28 -16.58
C ALA A 59 19.58 21.81 -16.32
N SER A 60 19.42 22.95 -15.64
CA SER A 60 18.12 23.44 -15.16
C SER A 60 17.30 24.29 -16.14
N THR A 61 17.76 24.53 -17.36
CA THR A 61 17.01 25.33 -18.36
C THR A 61 16.12 24.51 -19.30
N SER A 62 16.22 23.19 -19.32
CA SER A 62 15.19 22.33 -19.93
C SER A 62 15.17 21.01 -19.18
N CYS A 63 14.13 20.78 -18.36
CA CYS A 63 13.94 19.49 -17.75
C CYS A 63 13.42 18.52 -18.84
N PRO A 64 14.20 17.53 -19.30
CA PRO A 64 13.77 16.60 -20.34
C PRO A 64 12.95 15.48 -19.70
N LEU A 65 12.01 15.84 -18.82
CA LEU A 65 11.00 14.92 -18.36
C LEU A 65 9.98 14.83 -19.50
N GLU A 66 10.19 13.88 -20.41
CA GLU A 66 9.11 13.39 -21.25
C GLU A 66 8.02 12.86 -20.30
N LEU A 67 6.99 13.68 -20.12
CA LEU A 67 5.79 13.30 -19.40
C LEU A 67 5.08 12.29 -20.30
N LEU A 68 5.40 11.01 -20.13
CA LEU A 68 4.55 9.96 -20.67
C LEU A 68 3.15 10.21 -20.10
N ASP A 69 2.21 10.49 -21.01
CA ASP A 69 0.79 10.54 -20.71
C ASP A 69 0.39 9.28 -19.95
N ASP A 70 -0.62 9.39 -19.09
CA ASP A 70 -1.16 8.28 -18.32
C ASP A 70 -1.62 7.17 -19.28
N VAL A 71 -0.71 6.24 -19.59
CA VAL A 71 -0.90 5.24 -20.65
C VAL A 71 -2.07 4.37 -20.25
N ALA A 72 -3.18 4.57 -20.94
CA ALA A 72 -4.33 3.68 -20.90
C ALA A 72 -3.85 2.24 -21.22
N SER A 73 -3.79 1.43 -20.16
CA SER A 73 -3.91 -0.03 -20.06
C SER A 73 -3.61 -0.87 -21.31
N ARG A 74 -2.33 -1.08 -21.63
CA ARG A 74 -1.92 -2.21 -22.50
C ARG A 74 -1.63 -3.51 -21.72
N TRP A 75 -1.58 -3.46 -20.39
CA TRP A 75 -1.07 -4.56 -19.57
C TRP A 75 -2.18 -5.26 -18.78
N LYS A 76 -2.21 -6.60 -18.87
CA LYS A 76 -3.07 -7.45 -18.03
C LYS A 76 -2.38 -7.64 -16.67
N PRO A 77 -3.01 -7.22 -15.54
CA PRO A 77 -2.40 -7.35 -14.22
C PRO A 77 -2.28 -8.82 -13.80
N MET A 78 -1.18 -9.16 -13.13
CA MET A 78 -0.94 -10.50 -12.58
C MET A 78 -1.96 -10.86 -11.50
N VAL A 79 -2.27 -9.92 -10.61
CA VAL A 79 -3.26 -10.09 -9.55
C VAL A 79 -4.51 -9.30 -9.89
N LYS A 80 -5.63 -10.02 -10.06
CA LYS A 80 -6.95 -9.41 -10.26
C LYS A 80 -7.54 -9.03 -8.90
N LEU A 81 -7.84 -7.74 -8.74
CA LEU A 81 -8.47 -7.20 -7.54
C LEU A 81 -9.95 -6.90 -7.80
N ASN A 82 -10.73 -6.78 -6.73
CA ASN A 82 -12.15 -6.48 -6.84
C ASN A 82 -12.37 -5.04 -7.38
N PRO A 83 -13.04 -4.87 -8.53
CA PRO A 83 -13.28 -3.55 -9.13
C PRO A 83 -14.31 -2.70 -8.39
N ASN A 84 -14.97 -3.26 -7.36
CA ASN A 84 -16.04 -2.62 -6.58
C ASN A 84 -15.66 -2.34 -5.12
N ARG A 85 -14.44 -2.70 -4.71
CA ARG A 85 -13.91 -2.41 -3.37
C ARG A 85 -12.57 -1.74 -3.51
N PHE A 86 -12.41 -0.60 -2.86
CA PHE A 86 -11.27 0.28 -3.02
C PHE A 86 -10.53 0.48 -1.70
N LEU A 87 -9.23 0.77 -1.80
CA LEU A 87 -8.41 1.20 -0.68
C LEU A 87 -7.58 2.42 -1.10
N LEU A 88 -7.87 3.57 -0.49
CA LEU A 88 -7.12 4.81 -0.66
C LEU A 88 -6.10 4.98 0.48
N PRO A 89 -4.80 4.77 0.25
CA PRO A 89 -3.81 5.04 1.27
C PRO A 89 -3.48 6.54 1.38
N ILE A 90 -3.49 7.07 2.60
CA ILE A 90 -3.01 8.42 2.90
C ILE A 90 -1.60 8.32 3.48
N LEU A 91 -0.61 8.51 2.61
CA LEU A 91 0.80 8.38 2.97
C LEU A 91 1.24 9.55 3.85
N LYS A 92 2.20 9.36 4.76
CA LYS A 92 2.69 10.46 5.62
C LYS A 92 4.19 10.31 5.89
N ASN A 93 4.78 11.39 6.37
CA ASN A 93 6.16 11.55 6.82
C ASN A 93 7.12 11.67 5.63
N GLY A 94 8.39 11.32 5.85
CA GLY A 94 9.43 11.40 4.82
C GLY A 94 9.15 10.51 3.61
N PRO A 95 9.81 10.78 2.47
CA PRO A 95 9.60 10.03 1.22
C PRO A 95 9.71 8.51 1.38
N ASN A 96 10.70 8.03 2.13
CA ASN A 96 10.90 6.59 2.37
C ASN A 96 9.76 5.95 3.16
N ASN A 97 9.17 6.70 4.09
CA ASN A 97 8.04 6.22 4.89
C ASN A 97 6.78 6.12 4.02
N GLN A 98 6.61 7.06 3.09
CA GLN A 98 5.51 7.03 2.14
C GLN A 98 5.63 5.84 1.17
N LEU A 99 6.83 5.53 0.67
CA LEU A 99 7.07 4.33 -0.16
C LEU A 99 6.78 3.03 0.61
N SER A 100 7.26 2.92 1.84
CA SER A 100 6.95 1.79 2.71
C SER A 100 5.45 1.68 2.99
N GLY A 101 4.79 2.81 3.24
CA GLY A 101 3.34 2.88 3.42
C GLY A 101 2.55 2.43 2.20
N LEU A 102 2.99 2.82 1.00
CA LEU A 102 2.39 2.36 -0.25
C LEU A 102 2.57 0.86 -0.43
N ARG A 103 3.77 0.31 -0.17
CA ARG A 103 4.03 -1.14 -0.21
C ARG A 103 3.10 -1.90 0.73
N ASP A 104 2.97 -1.44 1.98
CA ASP A 104 2.08 -2.07 2.97
C ASP A 104 0.61 -2.00 2.52
N SER A 105 0.22 -0.89 1.88
CA SER A 105 -1.13 -0.69 1.34
C SER A 105 -1.42 -1.60 0.14
N ILE A 106 -0.45 -1.80 -0.76
CA ILE A 106 -0.54 -2.77 -1.87
C ILE A 106 -0.72 -4.18 -1.31
N TYR A 107 0.07 -4.55 -0.31
CA TYR A 107 -0.04 -5.85 0.33
C TYR A 107 -1.44 -6.07 0.91
N ILE A 108 -1.94 -5.13 1.72
CA ILE A 108 -3.28 -5.21 2.31
C ILE A 108 -4.37 -5.23 1.24
N SER A 109 -4.22 -4.43 0.17
CA SER A 109 -5.14 -4.42 -0.97
C SER A 109 -5.26 -5.80 -1.62
N ILE A 110 -4.12 -6.47 -1.86
CA ILE A 110 -4.11 -7.85 -2.40
C ILE A 110 -4.77 -8.83 -1.42
N ARG A 111 -4.40 -8.78 -0.14
CA ARG A 111 -4.90 -9.73 0.88
C ARG A 111 -6.39 -9.59 1.14
N LEU A 112 -6.91 -8.36 1.10
CA LEU A 112 -8.32 -8.05 1.32
C LEU A 112 -9.12 -7.96 0.02
N ASN A 113 -8.49 -8.24 -1.13
CA ASN A 113 -9.10 -8.16 -2.46
C ASN A 113 -9.78 -6.80 -2.73
N ARG A 114 -9.03 -5.71 -2.56
CA ARG A 114 -9.46 -4.33 -2.82
C ARG A 114 -8.58 -3.72 -3.91
N THR A 115 -9.16 -3.03 -4.88
CA THR A 115 -8.42 -2.22 -5.86
C THR A 115 -7.74 -1.04 -5.17
N ILE A 116 -6.46 -0.84 -5.40
CA ILE A 116 -5.74 0.29 -4.80
C ILE A 116 -6.06 1.58 -5.54
N VAL A 117 -6.28 2.66 -4.80
CA VAL A 117 -6.32 4.02 -5.35
C VAL A 117 -4.90 4.56 -5.32
N LEU A 118 -4.40 5.04 -6.45
CA LEU A 118 -3.06 5.56 -6.58
C LEU A 118 -2.93 6.86 -5.78
N PRO A 119 -2.19 6.89 -4.66
CA PRO A 119 -2.23 8.02 -3.75
C PRO A 119 -1.33 9.14 -4.22
N ARG A 120 -1.71 10.37 -3.89
CA ARG A 120 -0.77 11.49 -3.91
C ARG A 120 0.28 11.30 -2.82
N PHE A 121 1.54 11.57 -3.16
CA PHE A 121 2.61 11.67 -2.17
C PHE A 121 2.64 13.09 -1.61
N PHE A 122 3.09 13.27 -0.37
CA PHE A 122 3.19 14.59 0.25
C PHE A 122 4.64 15.07 0.22
N LYS A 123 4.83 16.37 0.03
CA LYS A 123 6.15 16.99 0.21
C LYS A 123 6.61 16.85 1.66
N HIS A 124 7.92 16.79 1.86
CA HIS A 124 8.49 16.73 3.19
C HIS A 124 8.51 18.13 3.82
N ARG A 125 8.49 18.21 5.16
CA ARG A 125 8.48 19.49 5.88
C ARG A 125 9.73 20.37 5.64
N THR A 126 10.79 19.77 5.12
CA THR A 126 12.07 20.44 4.80
C THR A 126 12.16 20.83 3.33
N ASP A 127 11.13 20.56 2.53
CA ASP A 127 11.09 21.01 1.13
C ASP A 127 10.72 22.50 1.11
N ASP A 128 11.28 23.28 0.18
CA ASP A 128 11.10 24.74 0.09
C ASP A 128 9.62 25.14 -0.03
N ALA A 129 8.86 24.35 -0.79
CA ALA A 129 7.40 24.39 -0.79
C ALA A 129 6.87 23.37 0.22
N LYS A 130 6.66 23.81 1.46
CA LYS A 130 6.23 22.97 2.60
C LYS A 130 4.87 22.31 2.41
N GLU A 131 4.03 22.88 1.53
CA GLU A 131 2.70 22.37 1.22
C GLU A 131 2.63 21.83 -0.20
N GLY A 132 1.79 20.80 -0.36
CA GLY A 132 1.45 20.25 -1.66
C GLY A 132 1.73 18.76 -1.77
N THR A 133 1.38 18.26 -2.95
CA THR A 133 1.50 16.86 -3.29
C THR A 133 2.46 16.64 -4.45
N VAL A 134 2.98 15.43 -4.56
CA VAL A 134 3.83 14.94 -5.63
C VAL A 134 3.07 13.85 -6.38
N TYR A 135 3.07 13.92 -7.71
CA TYR A 135 2.43 12.89 -8.53
C TYR A 135 3.12 11.53 -8.33
N PRO A 136 2.35 10.43 -8.28
CA PRO A 136 2.87 9.07 -8.10
C PRO A 136 3.99 8.69 -9.08
N ARG A 137 3.88 9.11 -10.35
CA ARG A 137 4.85 8.84 -11.41
C ARG A 137 6.27 9.34 -11.10
N HIS A 138 6.41 10.32 -10.22
CA HIS A 138 7.72 10.82 -9.80
C HIS A 138 8.35 10.01 -8.65
N ARG A 139 7.64 9.01 -8.13
CA ARG A 139 8.08 8.21 -6.97
C ARG A 139 8.14 6.71 -7.27
N ILE A 140 7.32 6.22 -8.21
CA ILE A 140 7.22 4.81 -8.54
C ILE A 140 7.04 4.59 -10.04
N ASP A 141 7.47 3.42 -10.51
CA ASP A 141 7.24 2.93 -11.86
C ASP A 141 5.79 2.42 -11.98
N LEU A 142 4.93 3.26 -12.58
CA LEU A 142 3.52 2.96 -12.75
C LEU A 142 3.26 1.80 -13.73
N GLN A 143 4.14 1.58 -14.70
CA GLN A 143 4.01 0.48 -15.65
C GLN A 143 4.27 -0.86 -14.95
N ARG A 144 5.31 -0.93 -14.10
CA ARG A 144 5.56 -2.12 -13.27
C ARG A 144 4.44 -2.36 -12.27
N LEU A 145 3.90 -1.31 -11.66
CA LEU A 145 2.76 -1.45 -10.76
C LEU A 145 1.53 -2.01 -11.51
N GLN A 146 1.23 -1.50 -12.70
CA GLN A 146 0.09 -1.95 -13.52
C GLN A 146 0.22 -3.41 -13.95
N LYS A 147 1.45 -3.89 -14.22
CA LYS A 147 1.71 -5.31 -14.48
C LYS A 147 1.42 -6.19 -13.26
N LEU A 148 1.66 -5.68 -12.05
CA LEU A 148 1.40 -6.42 -10.82
C LEU A 148 -0.11 -6.44 -10.47
N ILE A 149 -0.72 -5.27 -10.39
CA ILE A 149 -2.11 -5.07 -9.95
C ILE A 149 -2.80 -3.96 -10.75
N HIS A 150 -4.13 -4.05 -10.84
CA HIS A 150 -4.94 -2.92 -11.27
C HIS A 150 -4.98 -1.84 -10.17
N TYR A 151 -4.95 -0.58 -10.58
CA TYR A 151 -5.16 0.59 -9.73
C TYR A 151 -6.07 1.59 -10.45
N VAL A 152 -6.70 2.46 -9.66
CA VAL A 152 -7.45 3.63 -10.17
C VAL A 152 -6.78 4.92 -9.72
N THR A 153 -6.98 5.98 -10.49
CA THR A 153 -6.56 7.33 -10.14
C THR A 153 -7.43 7.90 -9.01
N MET A 154 -6.97 8.99 -8.39
CA MET A 154 -7.75 9.73 -7.39
C MET A 154 -9.07 10.26 -7.95
N ASP A 155 -9.07 10.75 -9.20
CA ASP A 155 -10.27 11.33 -9.79
C ASP A 155 -11.30 10.26 -10.15
N GLU A 156 -10.88 9.11 -10.67
CA GLU A 156 -11.77 7.95 -10.86
C GLU A 156 -12.37 7.48 -9.53
N PHE A 157 -11.57 7.44 -8.46
CA PHE A 157 -12.06 7.08 -7.13
C PHE A 157 -13.07 8.10 -6.58
N ARG A 158 -12.80 9.40 -6.72
CA ARG A 158 -13.73 10.47 -6.33
C ARG A 158 -15.06 10.36 -7.07
N ASN A 159 -15.00 10.15 -8.38
CA ASN A 159 -16.18 9.99 -9.22
C ASN A 159 -17.00 8.76 -8.81
N LYS A 160 -16.36 7.63 -8.53
CA LYS A 160 -17.04 6.39 -8.09
C LYS A 160 -17.64 6.50 -6.69
N SER A 161 -16.97 7.20 -5.78
CA SER A 161 -17.37 7.31 -4.37
C SER A 161 -18.26 8.52 -4.05
N GLY A 162 -18.49 9.41 -5.03
CA GLY A 162 -19.12 10.70 -4.76
C GLY A 162 -18.29 11.59 -3.83
N GLY A 163 -16.96 11.40 -3.80
CA GLY A 163 -16.04 12.12 -2.94
C GLY A 163 -16.16 11.79 -1.46
N THR A 164 -16.66 10.60 -1.09
CA THR A 164 -16.84 10.18 0.31
C THR A 164 -16.14 8.85 0.60
N ILE A 165 -16.07 8.49 1.88
CA ILE A 165 -15.57 7.18 2.31
C ILE A 165 -16.58 6.50 3.25
N ASP A 166 -16.52 5.18 3.25
CA ASP A 166 -17.38 4.33 4.07
C ASP A 166 -16.63 3.77 5.29
N ALA A 167 -15.31 3.63 5.18
CA ALA A 167 -14.47 3.03 6.20
C ALA A 167 -13.10 3.68 6.30
N ILE A 168 -12.52 3.68 7.50
CA ILE A 168 -11.13 4.07 7.73
C ILE A 168 -10.39 2.92 8.39
N PHE A 169 -9.36 2.42 7.70
CA PHE A 169 -8.37 1.52 8.24
C PHE A 169 -7.27 2.37 8.86
N ARG A 170 -6.85 2.06 10.08
CA ARG A 170 -5.82 2.81 10.80
C ARG A 170 -5.03 1.88 11.70
N VAL A 171 -3.77 2.24 11.89
CA VAL A 171 -2.84 1.56 12.81
C VAL A 171 -2.59 2.36 14.09
N ARG A 172 -3.10 3.59 14.13
CA ARG A 172 -3.01 4.50 15.27
C ARG A 172 -4.15 5.52 15.21
N PRO A 173 -4.51 6.16 16.33
CA PRO A 173 -5.45 7.27 16.31
C PRO A 173 -4.94 8.41 15.41
N VAL A 174 -5.86 9.05 14.68
CA VAL A 174 -5.59 10.21 13.83
C VAL A 174 -6.58 11.30 14.22
N SER A 175 -6.09 12.51 14.48
CA SER A 175 -6.89 13.63 14.97
C SER A 175 -7.72 14.31 13.86
N LYS A 176 -8.81 14.98 14.23
CA LYS A 176 -9.70 15.72 13.31
C LYS A 176 -8.94 16.76 12.47
N PRO A 177 -8.05 17.61 13.03
CA PRO A 177 -7.25 18.54 12.23
C PRO A 177 -6.42 17.84 11.15
N ARG A 178 -5.98 16.61 11.43
CA ARG A 178 -5.21 15.82 10.47
C ARG A 178 -6.11 15.28 9.35
N TYR A 179 -7.32 14.84 9.65
CA TYR A 179 -8.29 14.47 8.63
C TYR A 179 -8.67 15.66 7.76
N LEU A 180 -9.01 16.83 8.34
CA LEU A 180 -9.27 18.06 7.59
C LEU A 180 -8.13 18.43 6.62
N TYR A 181 -6.87 18.22 7.04
CA TYR A 181 -5.72 18.40 6.16
C TYR A 181 -5.73 17.42 4.97
N TYR A 182 -6.14 16.17 5.18
CA TYR A 182 -6.27 15.19 4.11
C TYR A 182 -7.43 15.49 3.17
N GLU A 183 -8.56 15.95 3.68
CA GLU A 183 -9.70 16.35 2.85
C GLU A 183 -9.29 17.46 1.89
N ARG A 184 -8.61 18.50 2.39
CA ARG A 184 -8.11 19.61 1.55
C ARG A 184 -7.19 19.15 0.42
N LEU A 185 -6.37 18.13 0.65
CA LEU A 185 -5.40 17.66 -0.35
C LEU A 185 -5.92 16.59 -1.28
N THR A 186 -6.98 15.90 -0.91
CA THR A 186 -7.52 14.76 -1.67
C THR A 186 -8.89 15.04 -2.28
N GLY A 187 -9.62 16.04 -1.78
CA GLY A 187 -11.01 16.30 -2.15
C GLY A 187 -11.98 15.18 -1.73
N ILE A 188 -11.61 14.40 -0.71
CA ILE A 188 -12.44 13.34 -0.11
C ILE A 188 -12.96 13.84 1.23
N ASN A 189 -14.27 13.72 1.45
CA ASN A 189 -14.93 14.07 2.70
C ASN A 189 -14.83 12.91 3.69
N ILE A 190 -14.37 13.22 4.90
CA ILE A 190 -14.03 12.27 5.99
C ILE A 190 -14.68 12.71 7.31
N THR A 191 -14.78 14.00 7.56
CA THR A 191 -15.20 14.65 8.80
C THR A 191 -16.57 15.29 8.67
N ASP A 192 -17.21 15.53 9.81
CA ASP A 192 -18.47 16.27 9.94
C ASP A 192 -18.22 17.42 10.93
N GLU A 193 -18.98 18.51 10.83
CA GLU A 193 -18.83 19.68 11.70
C GLU A 193 -19.10 19.30 13.17
N ARG A 194 -20.15 18.49 13.38
CA ARG A 194 -20.66 18.12 14.72
C ARG A 194 -19.90 16.97 15.37
N SER A 195 -19.15 16.17 14.62
CA SER A 195 -18.42 15.00 15.12
C SER A 195 -16.96 14.98 14.67
N HIS A 196 -16.17 14.01 15.14
CA HIS A 196 -14.78 13.85 14.71
C HIS A 196 -14.68 13.29 13.27
N LEU A 197 -15.61 12.41 12.89
CA LEU A 197 -15.72 11.76 11.58
C LEU A 197 -17.19 11.78 11.14
N MET A 198 -17.45 11.69 9.84
CA MET A 198 -18.81 11.49 9.34
C MET A 198 -19.47 10.28 10.01
N LYS A 199 -20.74 10.40 10.41
CA LYS A 199 -21.48 9.33 11.12
C LYS A 199 -21.56 8.01 10.33
N SER A 200 -21.49 8.08 9.01
CA SER A 200 -21.52 6.92 8.12
C SER A 200 -20.19 6.14 8.07
N VAL A 201 -19.09 6.75 8.54
CA VAL A 201 -17.74 6.18 8.43
C VAL A 201 -17.48 5.20 9.55
N GLN A 202 -17.15 3.97 9.18
CA GLN A 202 -16.77 2.92 10.12
C GLN A 202 -15.26 2.84 10.34
N LEU A 203 -14.82 2.79 11.59
CA LEU A 203 -13.40 2.70 11.96
C LEU A 203 -12.95 1.25 12.08
N TYR A 204 -11.75 0.98 11.56
CA TYR A 204 -11.07 -0.32 11.64
C TYR A 204 -9.60 -0.16 12.05
N PRO A 205 -9.10 -0.97 13.00
CA PRO A 205 -9.89 -1.90 13.79
C PRO A 205 -10.84 -1.15 14.73
N ARG A 206 -11.75 -1.89 15.36
CA ARG A 206 -12.68 -1.32 16.34
C ARG A 206 -11.89 -0.69 17.51
N GLU A 207 -12.48 0.30 18.18
CA GLU A 207 -11.79 1.13 19.17
C GLU A 207 -11.22 0.31 20.34
N GLU A 208 -11.83 -0.83 20.67
CA GLU A 208 -11.38 -1.73 21.75
C GLU A 208 -10.00 -2.32 21.45
N LEU A 209 -9.68 -2.52 20.17
CA LEU A 209 -8.37 -2.99 19.71
C LEU A 209 -7.32 -1.87 19.66
N MET A 210 -7.72 -0.62 19.90
CA MET A 210 -6.87 0.59 19.86
C MET A 210 -6.62 1.22 21.23
N ALA A 211 -7.06 0.57 22.32
CA ALA A 211 -7.10 1.14 23.68
C ALA A 211 -5.75 1.69 24.19
N ASP A 212 -4.64 1.15 23.68
CA ASP A 212 -3.28 1.47 24.09
C ASP A 212 -2.75 2.81 23.51
N LYS A 213 -3.39 3.36 22.46
CA LYS A 213 -2.84 4.49 21.65
C LYS A 213 -1.47 4.22 21.01
N ARG A 214 -0.78 3.13 21.34
CA ARG A 214 0.42 2.64 20.63
C ARG A 214 0.06 2.24 19.19
N THR A 215 1.06 2.34 18.32
CA THR A 215 0.95 1.90 16.92
C THR A 215 0.74 0.39 16.89
N LEU A 216 -0.32 -0.06 16.22
CA LEU A 216 -0.60 -1.46 16.01
C LEU A 216 0.45 -2.11 15.12
N SER A 217 0.91 -3.28 15.57
CA SER A 217 1.75 -4.14 14.77
C SER A 217 0.98 -5.40 14.44
N ILE A 218 0.66 -5.57 13.17
CA ILE A 218 -0.28 -6.56 12.65
C ILE A 218 0.52 -7.56 11.83
N GLY A 219 0.30 -8.86 12.05
CA GLY A 219 0.89 -9.89 11.23
C GLY A 219 0.34 -9.89 9.81
N SER A 220 1.13 -10.45 8.89
CA SER A 220 0.81 -10.46 7.47
C SER A 220 -0.15 -11.58 7.05
N SER A 221 -0.71 -12.33 8.00
CA SER A 221 -1.63 -13.43 7.68
C SER A 221 -2.98 -12.90 7.18
N ARG A 222 -3.70 -13.70 6.39
CA ARG A 222 -4.96 -13.21 5.77
C ARG A 222 -6.03 -13.10 6.84
N ASN A 223 -6.12 -14.10 7.73
CA ASN A 223 -7.11 -14.15 8.79
C ASN A 223 -6.93 -12.97 9.74
N GLU A 224 -5.70 -12.69 10.16
CA GLU A 224 -5.43 -11.54 11.03
C GLU A 224 -5.76 -10.22 10.34
N LEU A 225 -5.41 -10.04 9.06
CA LEU A 225 -5.84 -8.84 8.33
C LEU A 225 -7.36 -8.73 8.19
N LEU A 226 -8.09 -9.84 8.09
CA LEU A 226 -9.56 -9.84 8.08
C LEU A 226 -10.13 -9.53 9.47
N ASP A 227 -9.50 -9.97 10.54
CA ASP A 227 -9.94 -9.65 11.91
C ASP A 227 -9.83 -8.14 12.18
N TYR A 228 -8.75 -7.50 11.69
CA TYR A 228 -8.53 -6.06 11.86
C TYR A 228 -9.28 -5.20 10.83
N TYR A 229 -9.31 -5.61 9.56
CA TYR A 229 -9.72 -4.76 8.43
C TYR A 229 -10.73 -5.43 7.49
N GLY A 230 -11.34 -6.55 7.89
CA GLY A 230 -12.36 -7.31 7.14
C GLY A 230 -13.70 -6.58 7.04
N SER A 231 -13.68 -5.39 6.44
CA SER A 231 -14.87 -4.56 6.20
C SER A 231 -15.52 -4.90 4.87
N GLU A 232 -16.84 -5.01 4.79
CA GLU A 232 -17.56 -5.10 3.51
C GLU A 232 -17.81 -3.74 2.83
N LYS A 233 -17.41 -2.65 3.48
CA LYS A 233 -17.54 -1.30 2.94
C LYS A 233 -16.70 -1.12 1.66
N LYS A 234 -17.26 -0.41 0.68
CA LYS A 234 -16.67 -0.31 -0.67
C LYS A 234 -15.49 0.65 -0.67
N TYR A 235 -15.66 1.85 -0.11
CA TYR A 235 -14.67 2.92 -0.18
C TYR A 235 -13.92 3.05 1.15
N ALA A 236 -12.76 2.40 1.25
CA ALA A 236 -11.93 2.44 2.45
C ALA A 236 -10.75 3.40 2.27
N LEU A 237 -10.44 4.15 3.33
CA LEU A 237 -9.24 4.96 3.46
C LEU A 237 -8.26 4.26 4.42
N PHE A 238 -6.99 4.12 4.05
CA PHE A 238 -5.95 3.63 4.95
C PHE A 238 -5.12 4.80 5.47
N ALA A 239 -5.36 5.19 6.72
CA ALA A 239 -4.79 6.39 7.31
C ALA A 239 -3.35 6.14 7.80
N GLN A 240 -2.39 6.82 7.18
CA GLN A 240 -0.98 6.84 7.57
C GLN A 240 -0.33 5.45 7.72
N PRO A 241 -0.44 4.55 6.73
CA PRO A 241 0.22 3.26 6.78
C PRO A 241 1.73 3.46 6.74
N PHE A 242 2.46 2.87 7.68
CA PHE A 242 3.91 2.84 7.68
C PHE A 242 4.44 1.90 8.77
N GLY A 243 5.11 0.80 8.37
CA GLY A 243 5.93 -0.01 9.28
C GLY A 243 5.13 -0.87 10.25
N ASN A 244 3.88 -1.18 9.91
CA ASN A 244 2.93 -1.84 10.82
C ASN A 244 2.76 -3.33 10.51
N LEU A 245 3.14 -3.78 9.31
CA LEU A 245 3.05 -5.17 8.91
C LEU A 245 4.29 -5.96 9.35
N LYS A 246 4.08 -7.01 10.13
CA LYS A 246 5.09 -8.01 10.47
C LYS A 246 5.04 -9.15 9.47
N PHE A 247 6.09 -9.29 8.67
CA PHE A 247 6.30 -10.45 7.82
C PHE A 247 7.06 -11.50 8.64
N SER A 248 6.52 -12.71 8.76
CA SER A 248 7.23 -13.82 9.39
C SER A 248 8.50 -14.14 8.59
N ARG A 249 9.64 -14.09 9.27
CA ARG A 249 10.96 -14.46 8.70
C ARG A 249 11.06 -15.95 8.46
#